data_AF-A0AAD9SP30-F1
#
_entry.id   AF-A0AAD9SP30-F1
#
_cell.length_a   1.000
_cell.length_b   1.000
_cell.length_c   1.000
_cell.angle_alpha   90.00
_cell.angle_beta   90.00
_cell.angle_gamma   90.00
#
_symmetry.space_group_name_H-M   'P 1'
#
loop_
_entity.id
_entity.type
_entity.pdbx_description
1 polymer ?
#
loop_
_entity_poly.entity_id
_entity_poly.type
_entity_poly.pdbx_seq_one_letter_code
_entity_poly.pdbx_strand_id
1 'polypeptide(L)'
;MNLSLSLVFLVAVVSTVPATHLVLPLYVYPTEGAWDYVYKVVRDNPAVTFDVILNVEDGPGSRDPGFNDEWRNATSILKSYTNVQTWGYVHAAYNSSYLGEMAVNISYWARWHLYDKAIALDGIFIDEVPNDQEGNKANDDVYYMTTAVLYARRIWASYGLKGPKITLNPGTGPVHPEYYDLADSVNVFEDFPWAYDKTPWSKSGWWADHDGTDTSAGGTAREVLRAVADQRRAGKPVTFVWFDIKNADWCNADDPQWVHCSVTALRDLAREILQPVGVRALYSFYGTNYKYNAYSWIANNLNSNEAVNLDGNLPWAQQNFDSSGPGDKSRRVYSWGNATIKDGFADRVANLKEAASSGKFAKVFSWTTSSGDSAYVKQLVDSIKVDGIIYGYSGANYDNGAIVQTALKDVTNAVNAASGQYYLATTGDTPW
;
A
#
# COMPACT_ATOMS: atom_id res chain seq x y z
N MET A 1 51.46 38.02 -25.70
CA MET A 1 51.09 36.66 -26.16
C MET A 1 50.69 35.89 -24.91
N ASN A 2 49.44 36.04 -24.46
CA ASN A 2 48.95 35.43 -23.22
C ASN A 2 48.04 34.26 -23.60
N LEU A 3 48.54 33.04 -23.45
CA LEU A 3 47.74 31.82 -23.55
C LEU A 3 46.84 31.72 -22.31
N SER A 4 45.53 31.80 -22.52
CA SER A 4 44.51 31.43 -21.54
C SER A 4 44.39 29.90 -21.52
N LEU A 5 44.82 29.28 -20.42
CA LEU A 5 44.64 27.86 -20.15
C LEU A 5 43.26 27.67 -19.51
N SER A 6 42.25 27.29 -20.31
CA SER A 6 40.92 26.97 -19.79
C SER A 6 40.94 25.59 -19.12
N LEU A 7 40.92 25.60 -17.79
CA LEU A 7 40.77 24.42 -16.94
C LEU A 7 39.30 23.98 -16.97
N VAL A 8 39.02 22.86 -17.65
CA VAL A 8 37.69 22.23 -17.63
C VAL A 8 37.55 21.47 -16.31
N PHE A 9 36.75 22.01 -15.38
CA PHE A 9 36.26 21.25 -14.23
C PHE A 9 35.23 20.23 -14.72
N LEU A 10 35.64 18.97 -14.82
CA LEU A 10 34.71 17.85 -14.93
C LEU A 10 34.16 17.59 -13.52
N VAL A 11 33.05 18.23 -13.17
CA VAL A 11 32.26 17.81 -12.00
C VAL A 11 31.56 16.51 -12.38
N ALA A 12 32.20 15.38 -12.11
CA ALA A 12 31.50 14.12 -12.00
C ALA A 12 30.58 14.24 -10.78
N VAL A 13 29.30 14.53 -11.01
CA VAL A 13 28.28 14.23 -10.01
C VAL A 13 28.26 12.71 -9.92
N VAL A 14 29.02 12.15 -8.98
CA VAL A 14 28.79 10.79 -8.53
C VAL A 14 27.42 10.86 -7.87
N SER A 15 26.38 10.48 -8.61
CA SER A 15 25.10 10.18 -7.99
C SER A 15 25.38 9.00 -7.06
N THR A 16 25.53 9.26 -5.76
CA THR A 16 25.40 8.22 -4.76
C THR A 16 23.93 7.82 -4.79
N VAL A 17 23.58 6.91 -5.71
CA VAL A 17 22.35 6.14 -5.55
C VAL A 17 22.49 5.51 -4.16
N PRO A 18 21.58 5.77 -3.21
CA PRO A 18 21.64 5.10 -1.92
C PRO A 18 21.72 3.61 -2.21
N ALA A 19 22.65 2.91 -1.56
CA ALA A 19 22.79 1.47 -1.73
C ALA A 19 21.41 0.85 -1.47
N THR A 20 20.84 0.19 -2.46
CA THR A 20 19.56 -0.51 -2.28
C THR A 20 19.83 -1.69 -1.37
N HIS A 21 19.20 -1.69 -0.20
CA HIS A 21 19.16 -2.84 0.69
C HIS A 21 17.92 -3.68 0.37
N LEU A 22 18.08 -4.99 0.26
CA LEU A 22 16.99 -5.95 0.09
C LEU A 22 17.02 -6.91 1.26
N VAL A 23 15.97 -6.87 2.08
CA VAL A 23 15.75 -7.86 3.15
C VAL A 23 15.10 -9.10 2.53
N LEU A 24 15.70 -10.26 2.75
CA LEU A 24 15.25 -11.53 2.19
C LEU A 24 14.96 -12.53 3.33
N PRO A 25 13.68 -12.74 3.71
CA PRO A 25 13.30 -13.85 4.59
C PRO A 25 13.46 -15.18 3.86
N LEU A 26 14.65 -15.79 3.96
CA LEU A 26 14.98 -17.03 3.26
C LEU A 26 14.58 -18.25 4.08
N TYR A 27 13.26 -18.41 4.27
CA TYR A 27 12.68 -19.47 5.08
C TYR A 27 12.47 -20.75 4.27
N VAL A 28 13.48 -21.10 3.48
CA VAL A 28 13.51 -22.29 2.63
C VAL A 28 14.70 -23.13 3.06
N TYR A 29 14.45 -24.39 3.41
CA TYR A 29 15.50 -25.31 3.80
C TYR A 29 16.54 -25.50 2.65
N PRO A 30 17.85 -25.46 2.94
CA PRO A 30 18.90 -25.39 1.91
C PRO A 30 19.30 -26.76 1.34
N THR A 31 18.31 -27.57 0.94
CA THR A 31 18.60 -28.78 0.16
C THR A 31 19.32 -28.40 -1.14
N GLU A 32 20.11 -29.33 -1.69
CA GLU A 32 20.89 -29.09 -2.91
C GLU A 32 20.02 -28.47 -4.03
N GLY A 33 20.48 -27.34 -4.58
CA GLY A 33 19.78 -26.59 -5.63
C GLY A 33 18.70 -25.61 -5.14
N ALA A 34 18.21 -25.70 -3.89
CA ALA A 34 17.12 -24.86 -3.40
C ALA A 34 17.45 -23.36 -3.39
N TRP A 35 18.73 -23.01 -3.13
CA TRP A 35 19.19 -21.63 -3.03
C TRP A 35 19.95 -21.14 -4.27
N ASP A 36 20.04 -21.93 -5.34
CA ASP A 36 20.81 -21.58 -6.55
C ASP A 36 20.34 -20.27 -7.18
N TYR A 37 19.03 -20.02 -7.16
CA TYR A 37 18.48 -18.75 -7.66
C TYR A 37 18.88 -17.56 -6.78
N VAL A 38 18.94 -17.74 -5.46
CA VAL A 38 19.41 -16.70 -4.53
C VAL A 38 20.88 -16.38 -4.79
N TYR A 39 21.74 -17.39 -4.90
CA TYR A 39 23.16 -17.21 -5.23
C TYR A 39 23.35 -16.49 -6.56
N LYS A 40 22.56 -16.88 -7.57
CA LYS A 40 22.55 -16.22 -8.87
C LYS A 40 22.18 -14.75 -8.75
N VAL A 41 21.09 -14.42 -8.07
CA VAL A 41 20.60 -13.04 -7.93
C VAL A 41 21.62 -12.18 -7.18
N VAL A 42 22.16 -12.66 -6.07
CA VAL A 42 23.18 -11.95 -5.29
C VAL A 42 24.42 -11.67 -6.13
N ARG A 43 24.95 -12.70 -6.81
CA ARG A 43 26.15 -12.59 -7.66
C ARG A 43 25.96 -11.59 -8.81
N ASP A 44 24.79 -11.63 -9.44
CA ASP A 44 24.51 -10.82 -10.62
C ASP A 44 24.17 -9.35 -10.25
N ASN A 45 23.98 -9.03 -8.97
CA ASN A 45 23.62 -7.68 -8.48
C ASN A 45 24.56 -7.17 -7.37
N PRO A 46 25.88 -6.99 -7.64
CA PRO A 46 26.86 -6.63 -6.61
C PRO A 46 26.68 -5.23 -6.00
N ALA A 47 25.86 -4.37 -6.61
CA ALA A 47 25.54 -3.04 -6.10
C ALA A 47 24.40 -3.03 -5.06
N VAL A 48 23.67 -4.14 -4.93
CA VAL A 48 22.58 -4.30 -3.95
C VAL A 48 23.12 -5.04 -2.74
N THR A 49 22.86 -4.52 -1.55
CA THR A 49 23.16 -5.24 -0.29
C THR A 49 21.98 -6.14 0.05
N PHE A 50 22.23 -7.43 0.22
CA PHE A 50 21.20 -8.41 0.57
C PHE A 50 21.33 -8.78 2.05
N ASP A 51 20.29 -8.48 2.81
CA ASP A 51 20.18 -8.82 4.22
C ASP A 51 19.32 -10.10 4.33
N VAL A 52 19.99 -11.26 4.33
CA VAL A 52 19.36 -12.59 4.22
C VAL A 52 19.08 -13.15 5.60
N ILE A 53 17.81 -13.37 5.93
CA ILE A 53 17.39 -13.92 7.22
C ILE A 53 17.36 -15.45 7.12
N LEU A 54 18.12 -16.10 8.01
CA LEU A 54 18.16 -17.54 8.15
C LEU A 54 17.21 -17.97 9.27
N ASN A 55 16.31 -18.90 8.97
CA ASN A 55 15.41 -19.53 9.93
C ASN A 55 15.47 -21.04 9.75
N VAL A 56 16.09 -21.77 10.70
CA VAL A 56 16.26 -23.23 10.62
C VAL A 56 14.98 -23.94 11.09
N GLU A 57 14.56 -23.65 12.32
CA GLU A 57 13.35 -24.19 12.97
C GLU A 57 12.84 -23.14 13.99
N ASP A 58 12.26 -22.05 13.49
CA ASP A 58 11.87 -20.86 14.28
C ASP A 58 13.00 -20.33 15.17
N GLY A 59 14.21 -20.39 14.61
CA GLY A 59 15.45 -20.14 15.32
C GLY A 59 16.65 -20.89 14.71
N PRO A 60 17.71 -21.14 15.50
CA PRO A 60 18.94 -21.79 15.06
C PRO A 60 18.83 -23.33 14.93
N GLY A 61 17.66 -23.91 15.27
CA GLY A 61 17.37 -25.35 15.22
C GLY A 61 17.99 -26.15 16.37
N SER A 62 19.30 -26.04 16.58
CA SER A 62 19.98 -26.79 17.64
C SER A 62 21.07 -25.97 18.33
N ARG A 63 21.61 -26.54 19.42
CA ARG A 63 22.77 -25.98 20.13
C ARG A 63 24.08 -26.15 19.33
N ASP A 64 24.10 -27.06 18.37
CA ASP A 64 25.28 -27.36 17.57
C ASP A 64 25.43 -26.29 16.48
N PRO A 65 26.55 -25.53 16.48
CA PRO A 65 26.69 -24.42 15.55
C PRO A 65 26.67 -24.87 14.08
N GLY A 66 25.88 -24.17 13.26
CA GLY A 66 25.68 -24.50 11.85
C GLY A 66 24.63 -25.59 11.59
N PHE A 67 23.99 -26.15 12.62
CA PHE A 67 22.92 -27.17 12.55
C PHE A 67 23.33 -28.49 11.85
N ASN A 68 23.51 -28.48 10.53
CA ASN A 68 23.96 -29.63 9.73
C ASN A 68 24.79 -29.20 8.50
N ASP A 69 25.29 -30.16 7.71
CA ASP A 69 26.17 -29.85 6.58
C ASP A 69 25.52 -28.99 5.49
N GLU A 70 24.21 -29.13 5.26
CA GLU A 70 23.49 -28.37 4.24
C GLU A 70 23.43 -26.88 4.60
N TRP A 71 23.05 -26.57 5.83
CA TRP A 71 23.05 -25.19 6.34
C TRP A 71 24.43 -24.56 6.36
N ARG A 72 25.46 -25.33 6.75
CA ARG A 72 26.85 -24.86 6.74
C ARG A 72 27.33 -24.53 5.33
N ASN A 73 27.15 -25.45 4.39
CA ASN A 73 27.58 -25.27 3.01
C ASN A 73 26.86 -24.09 2.36
N ALA A 74 25.54 -24.01 2.52
CA ALA A 74 24.73 -22.95 1.94
C ALA A 74 25.05 -21.56 2.51
N THR A 75 25.20 -21.46 3.84
CA THR A 75 25.58 -20.20 4.51
C THR A 75 26.97 -19.75 4.10
N SER A 76 27.93 -20.68 3.95
CA SER A 76 29.29 -20.37 3.49
C SER A 76 29.30 -19.79 2.07
N ILE A 77 28.45 -20.31 1.18
CA ILE A 77 28.29 -19.75 -0.17
C ILE A 77 27.74 -18.32 -0.10
N LEU A 78 26.68 -18.05 0.67
CA LEU A 78 26.16 -16.68 0.86
C LEU A 78 27.24 -15.73 1.38
N LYS A 79 28.00 -16.15 2.39
CA LYS A 79 29.07 -15.36 3.03
C LYS A 79 30.29 -15.13 2.14
N SER A 80 30.42 -15.87 1.03
CA SER A 80 31.46 -15.63 0.04
C SER A 80 31.22 -14.35 -0.79
N TYR A 81 29.98 -13.85 -0.82
CA TYR A 81 29.62 -12.61 -1.52
C TYR A 81 29.77 -11.39 -0.60
N THR A 82 30.50 -10.37 -1.05
CA THR A 82 30.77 -9.16 -0.24
C THR A 82 29.56 -8.26 -0.05
N ASN A 83 28.50 -8.46 -0.84
CA ASN A 83 27.24 -7.73 -0.78
C ASN A 83 26.12 -8.48 -0.04
N VAL A 84 26.45 -9.53 0.73
CA VAL A 84 25.49 -10.27 1.56
C VAL A 84 25.81 -10.10 3.04
N GLN A 85 24.76 -9.87 3.83
CA GLN A 85 24.78 -10.02 5.28
C GLN A 85 23.82 -11.14 5.66
N THR A 86 24.21 -12.02 6.58
CA THR A 86 23.33 -13.10 7.05
C THR A 86 22.86 -12.83 8.48
N TRP A 87 21.56 -12.87 8.71
CA TRP A 87 20.93 -12.55 10.00
C TRP A 87 20.19 -13.78 10.56
N GLY A 88 20.32 -14.03 11.86
CA GLY A 88 19.63 -15.15 12.51
C GLY A 88 18.25 -14.75 13.00
N TYR A 89 17.23 -15.56 12.69
CA TYR A 89 15.85 -15.38 13.15
C TYR A 89 15.70 -15.70 14.65
N VAL A 90 14.98 -14.86 15.40
CA VAL A 90 14.67 -15.07 16.82
C VAL A 90 13.21 -14.72 17.07
N HIS A 91 12.44 -15.67 17.60
CA HIS A 91 11.01 -15.51 17.86
C HIS A 91 10.74 -14.85 19.23
N ALA A 92 10.05 -13.70 19.26
CA ALA A 92 9.68 -12.99 20.50
C ALA A 92 8.23 -13.27 20.96
N ALA A 93 7.38 -13.80 20.09
CA ALA A 93 5.99 -14.16 20.37
C ALA A 93 5.21 -13.04 21.08
N TYR A 94 5.38 -11.79 20.66
CA TYR A 94 4.75 -10.60 21.24
C TYR A 94 4.92 -10.50 22.77
N ASN A 95 6.14 -10.74 23.26
CA ASN A 95 6.50 -10.78 24.70
C ASN A 95 5.82 -11.91 25.50
N SER A 96 5.36 -12.98 24.84
CA SER A 96 4.94 -14.20 25.52
C SER A 96 6.05 -15.24 25.65
N SER A 97 7.10 -15.17 24.81
CA SER A 97 8.30 -16.01 24.93
C SER A 97 9.10 -15.66 26.19
N TYR A 98 9.65 -16.66 26.87
CA TYR A 98 10.52 -16.38 28.01
C TYR A 98 11.82 -15.70 27.52
N LEU A 99 12.21 -14.58 28.13
CA LEU A 99 13.41 -13.82 27.73
C LEU A 99 14.68 -14.67 27.72
N GLY A 100 14.76 -15.68 28.59
CA GLY A 100 15.88 -16.64 28.60
C GLY A 100 15.94 -17.52 27.35
N GLU A 101 14.80 -17.85 26.73
CA GLU A 101 14.75 -18.61 25.47
C GLU A 101 15.27 -17.76 24.30
N MET A 102 14.86 -16.50 24.22
CA MET A 102 15.44 -15.55 23.24
C MET A 102 16.95 -15.44 23.40
N ALA A 103 17.44 -15.26 24.64
CA ALA A 103 18.87 -15.17 24.92
C ALA A 103 19.62 -16.45 24.52
N VAL A 104 19.01 -17.62 24.70
CA VAL A 104 19.56 -18.91 24.25
C VAL A 104 19.63 -18.98 22.73
N ASN A 105 18.56 -18.63 22.01
CA ASN A 105 18.54 -18.61 20.54
C ASN A 105 19.59 -17.64 19.97
N ILE A 106 19.65 -16.41 20.51
CA ILE A 106 20.68 -15.41 20.16
C ILE A 106 22.09 -15.98 20.38
N SER A 107 22.31 -16.67 21.50
CA SER A 107 23.62 -17.29 21.79
C SER A 107 23.99 -18.38 20.80
N TYR A 108 23.04 -19.20 20.36
CA TYR A 108 23.30 -20.27 19.42
C TYR A 108 23.65 -19.71 18.04
N TRP A 109 22.94 -18.69 17.57
CA TRP A 109 23.32 -17.95 16.36
C TRP A 109 24.72 -17.34 16.48
N ALA A 110 25.03 -16.68 17.62
CA ALA A 110 26.35 -16.10 17.86
C ALA A 110 27.47 -17.14 17.73
N ARG A 111 27.20 -18.40 18.10
CA ARG A 111 28.18 -19.48 18.14
C ARG A 111 28.48 -20.11 16.78
N TRP A 112 27.76 -19.79 15.71
CA TRP A 112 28.03 -20.35 14.37
C TRP A 112 29.49 -20.12 13.92
N HIS A 113 30.08 -18.99 14.30
CA HIS A 113 31.49 -18.69 14.05
C HIS A 113 32.49 -19.68 14.69
N LEU A 114 32.09 -20.40 15.75
CA LEU A 114 32.94 -21.37 16.45
C LEU A 114 33.12 -22.66 15.64
N TYR A 115 32.18 -22.97 14.75
CA TYR A 115 32.35 -24.06 13.81
C TYR A 115 33.24 -23.61 12.65
N ASP A 116 32.86 -22.52 11.97
CA ASP A 116 33.65 -21.90 10.91
C ASP A 116 33.32 -20.40 10.85
N LYS A 117 34.35 -19.56 10.64
CA LYS A 117 34.16 -18.12 10.42
C LYS A 117 33.39 -17.83 9.13
N ALA A 118 33.44 -18.74 8.15
CA ALA A 118 32.69 -18.62 6.90
C ALA A 118 31.17 -18.69 7.08
N ILE A 119 30.67 -19.10 8.25
CA ILE A 119 29.23 -19.13 8.57
C ILE A 119 28.87 -18.22 9.74
N ALA A 120 29.78 -17.34 10.16
CA ALA A 120 29.51 -16.36 11.20
C ALA A 120 28.44 -15.37 10.73
N LEU A 121 27.38 -15.21 11.53
CA LEU A 121 26.29 -14.29 11.21
C LEU A 121 26.65 -12.84 11.53
N ASP A 122 26.08 -11.94 10.73
CA ASP A 122 26.31 -10.49 10.80
C ASP A 122 25.25 -9.75 11.63
N GLY A 123 24.11 -10.40 11.90
CA GLY A 123 22.99 -9.75 12.57
C GLY A 123 21.97 -10.72 13.16
N ILE A 124 20.99 -10.15 13.83
CA ILE A 124 19.83 -10.82 14.42
C ILE A 124 18.57 -10.09 13.93
N PHE A 125 17.61 -10.89 13.47
CA PHE A 125 16.26 -10.48 13.14
C PHE A 125 15.33 -11.01 14.23
N ILE A 126 14.75 -10.12 15.04
CA ILE A 126 13.80 -10.50 16.08
C ILE A 126 12.40 -10.33 15.52
N ASP A 127 11.65 -11.43 15.48
CA ASP A 127 10.31 -11.52 14.89
C ASP A 127 9.21 -11.51 15.94
N GLU A 128 7.99 -11.16 15.51
CA GLU A 128 6.81 -11.00 16.38
C GLU A 128 7.11 -10.12 17.59
N VAL A 129 7.73 -8.97 17.34
CA VAL A 129 8.02 -7.98 18.38
C VAL A 129 6.70 -7.37 18.87
N PRO A 130 6.47 -7.22 20.19
CA PRO A 130 5.25 -6.59 20.71
C PRO A 130 5.06 -5.17 20.16
N ASN A 131 3.90 -4.93 19.54
CA ASN A 131 3.47 -3.64 19.02
C ASN A 131 2.66 -2.85 20.09
N ASP A 132 2.35 -1.57 19.83
CA ASP A 132 1.69 -0.73 20.84
C ASP A 132 0.15 -0.94 20.94
N GLN A 133 -0.42 -1.87 20.16
CA GLN A 133 -1.85 -2.17 20.09
C GLN A 133 -2.28 -3.42 20.85
N GLU A 134 -1.37 -4.36 21.10
CA GLU A 134 -1.71 -5.64 21.73
C GLU A 134 -1.80 -5.54 23.27
N GLY A 135 -2.88 -4.95 23.75
CA GLY A 135 -3.58 -5.34 24.99
C GLY A 135 -2.86 -5.22 26.34
N ASN A 136 -1.56 -4.95 26.40
CA ASN A 136 -0.80 -4.89 27.65
C ASN A 136 0.18 -3.71 27.62
N LYS A 137 -0.34 -2.51 27.89
CA LYS A 137 0.49 -1.33 28.20
C LYS A 137 1.18 -1.48 29.56
N ALA A 138 1.97 -2.52 29.76
CA ALA A 138 2.90 -2.59 30.86
C ALA A 138 4.26 -2.12 30.36
N ASN A 139 5.04 -1.47 31.22
CA ASN A 139 6.42 -1.03 30.95
C ASN A 139 7.41 -2.19 30.63
N ASP A 140 6.91 -3.38 30.28
CA ASP A 140 7.67 -4.61 30.11
C ASP A 140 8.13 -4.83 28.66
N ASP A 141 7.36 -4.44 27.63
CA ASP A 141 7.74 -4.70 26.22
C ASP A 141 9.06 -4.01 25.83
N VAL A 142 9.17 -2.71 26.10
CA VAL A 142 10.40 -1.95 25.85
C VAL A 142 11.56 -2.50 26.68
N TYR A 143 11.32 -2.88 27.93
CA TYR A 143 12.35 -3.46 28.80
C TYR A 143 12.81 -4.84 28.31
N TYR A 144 11.87 -5.70 27.93
CA TYR A 144 12.08 -7.03 27.38
C TYR A 144 12.92 -6.97 26.11
N MET A 145 12.49 -6.14 25.15
CA MET A 145 13.19 -5.95 23.88
C MET A 145 14.55 -5.28 24.09
N THR A 146 14.65 -4.27 24.96
CA THR A 146 15.93 -3.66 25.32
C THR A 146 16.89 -4.69 25.88
N THR A 147 16.42 -5.57 26.76
CA THR A 147 17.26 -6.61 27.37
C THR A 147 17.74 -7.62 26.33
N ALA A 148 16.88 -8.07 25.42
CA ALA A 148 17.26 -8.98 24.33
C ALA A 148 18.30 -8.34 23.39
N VAL A 149 18.10 -7.09 22.98
CA VAL A 149 19.02 -6.37 22.08
C VAL A 149 20.38 -6.11 22.73
N LEU A 150 20.39 -5.66 23.99
CA LEU A 150 21.64 -5.48 24.73
C LEU A 150 22.37 -6.80 24.95
N TYR A 151 21.63 -7.89 25.18
CA TYR A 151 22.21 -9.22 25.27
C TYR A 151 22.87 -9.66 23.96
N ALA A 152 22.21 -9.48 22.81
CA ALA A 152 22.78 -9.78 21.49
C ALA A 152 24.08 -9.03 21.23
N ARG A 153 24.11 -7.72 21.53
CA ARG A 153 25.34 -6.91 21.40
C ARG A 153 26.44 -7.40 22.33
N ARG A 154 26.11 -7.75 23.58
CA ARG A 154 27.07 -8.25 24.58
C ARG A 154 27.65 -9.60 24.19
N ILE A 155 26.84 -10.56 23.72
CA ILE A 155 27.32 -11.91 23.41
C ILE A 155 28.27 -11.90 22.21
N TRP A 156 27.96 -11.12 21.15
CA TRP A 156 28.90 -10.90 20.04
C TRP A 156 30.22 -10.30 20.50
N ALA A 157 30.17 -9.25 21.35
CA ALA A 157 31.36 -8.64 21.91
C ALA A 157 32.18 -9.63 22.76
N SER A 158 31.53 -10.54 23.49
CA SER A 158 32.23 -11.56 24.29
C SER A 158 33.04 -12.55 23.45
N TYR A 159 32.66 -12.73 22.18
CA TYR A 159 33.40 -13.52 21.19
C TYR A 159 34.39 -12.68 20.36
N GLY A 160 34.53 -11.38 20.64
CA GLY A 160 35.36 -10.47 19.86
C GLY A 160 34.84 -10.22 18.44
N LEU A 161 33.55 -10.47 18.20
CA LEU A 161 32.91 -10.22 16.92
C LEU A 161 32.49 -8.74 16.80
N LYS A 162 32.41 -8.23 15.57
CA LYS A 162 31.77 -6.94 15.29
C LYS A 162 30.32 -7.00 15.76
N GLY A 163 29.83 -5.95 16.43
CA GLY A 163 28.46 -5.93 16.94
C GLY A 163 27.43 -6.28 15.85
N PRO A 164 26.40 -7.08 16.19
CA PRO A 164 25.42 -7.55 15.22
C PRO A 164 24.53 -6.40 14.78
N LYS A 165 24.12 -6.43 13.51
CA LYS A 165 22.98 -5.64 13.05
C LYS A 165 21.70 -6.17 13.69
N ILE A 166 20.87 -5.29 14.23
CA ILE A 166 19.64 -5.65 14.93
C ILE A 166 18.45 -5.11 14.15
N THR A 167 17.58 -6.01 13.72
CA THR A 167 16.29 -5.69 13.11
C THR A 167 15.17 -6.17 14.01
N LEU A 168 14.21 -5.30 14.31
CA LEU A 168 13.00 -5.65 15.06
C LEU A 168 11.81 -5.73 14.10
N ASN A 169 11.08 -6.84 14.10
CA ASN A 169 9.90 -7.04 13.27
C ASN A 169 8.63 -7.18 14.12
N PRO A 170 7.92 -6.08 14.36
CA PRO A 170 6.57 -6.12 14.90
C PRO A 170 5.49 -6.51 13.87
N GLY A 171 5.83 -6.58 12.57
CA GLY A 171 4.92 -6.96 11.48
C GLY A 171 3.85 -5.91 11.14
N THR A 172 3.50 -5.03 12.08
CA THR A 172 2.55 -3.94 11.88
C THR A 172 2.83 -2.79 12.86
N GLY A 173 2.28 -1.62 12.55
CA GLY A 173 2.30 -0.45 13.42
C GLY A 173 0.96 -0.16 14.09
N PRO A 174 0.93 0.77 15.06
CA PRO A 174 2.06 1.52 15.58
C PRO A 174 2.96 0.72 16.54
N VAL A 175 4.18 1.22 16.75
CA VAL A 175 5.25 0.55 17.49
C VAL A 175 5.78 1.49 18.56
N HIS A 176 6.40 0.94 19.61
CA HIS A 176 7.07 1.75 20.64
C HIS A 176 8.16 2.62 20.02
N PRO A 177 8.12 3.97 20.17
CA PRO A 177 9.13 4.86 19.60
C PRO A 177 10.57 4.53 20.03
N GLU A 178 10.74 3.96 21.23
CA GLU A 178 12.02 3.52 21.78
C GLU A 178 12.72 2.47 20.90
N TYR A 179 11.96 1.72 20.08
CA TYR A 179 12.53 0.73 19.18
C TYR A 179 13.40 1.34 18.08
N TYR A 180 13.09 2.56 17.64
CA TYR A 180 13.88 3.25 16.61
C TYR A 180 15.26 3.69 17.11
N ASP A 181 15.40 3.96 18.41
CA ASP A 181 16.69 4.25 19.04
C ASP A 181 17.44 2.96 19.43
N LEU A 182 16.70 1.88 19.69
CA LEU A 182 17.23 0.62 20.17
C LEU A 182 17.88 -0.21 19.04
N ALA A 183 17.26 -0.27 17.87
CA ALA A 183 17.60 -1.16 16.76
C ALA A 183 18.24 -0.44 15.56
N ASP A 184 18.89 -1.19 14.67
CA ASP A 184 19.43 -0.64 13.41
C ASP A 184 18.30 -0.43 12.37
N SER A 185 17.24 -1.22 12.45
CA SER A 185 16.03 -1.08 11.64
C SER A 185 14.81 -1.68 12.37
N VAL A 186 13.62 -1.20 12.00
CA VAL A 186 12.34 -1.70 12.51
C VAL A 186 11.43 -1.98 11.31
N ASN A 187 11.02 -3.24 11.14
CA ASN A 187 10.06 -3.64 10.11
C ASN A 187 8.63 -3.35 10.59
N VAL A 188 8.16 -2.14 10.30
CA VAL A 188 6.83 -1.67 10.73
C VAL A 188 5.70 -2.12 9.80
N PHE A 189 6.02 -2.87 8.77
CA PHE A 189 5.05 -3.36 7.80
C PHE A 189 5.46 -4.74 7.27
N GLU A 190 4.60 -5.71 7.51
CA GLU A 190 4.66 -7.04 6.92
C GLU A 190 3.23 -7.50 6.64
N ASP A 191 2.77 -7.17 5.45
CA ASP A 191 1.44 -7.58 5.01
C ASP A 191 1.50 -7.83 3.50
N PHE A 192 0.39 -8.31 2.94
CA PHE A 192 0.27 -8.55 1.53
C PHE A 192 0.50 -7.26 0.71
N PRO A 193 0.97 -7.35 -0.55
CA PRO A 193 1.18 -6.17 -1.40
C PRO A 193 -0.04 -5.26 -1.58
N TRP A 194 -1.26 -5.76 -1.33
CA TRP A 194 -2.50 -4.99 -1.41
C TRP A 194 -2.97 -4.39 -0.08
N ALA A 195 -2.28 -4.66 1.04
CA ALA A 195 -2.48 -3.96 2.30
C ALA A 195 -1.84 -2.55 2.31
N TYR A 196 -1.30 -2.12 1.17
CA TYR A 196 -0.55 -0.87 1.00
C TYR A 196 -1.34 0.35 0.51
N ASP A 197 -2.63 0.29 0.22
CA ASP A 197 -3.24 1.40 -0.53
C ASP A 197 -4.04 2.38 0.34
N LYS A 198 -3.57 3.66 0.31
CA LYS A 198 -3.90 5.06 0.79
C LYS A 198 -4.04 5.41 2.28
N THR A 199 -3.05 6.15 2.79
CA THR A 199 -2.96 6.75 4.13
C THR A 199 -3.50 8.20 4.22
N PRO A 200 -4.26 8.53 5.27
CA PRO A 200 -4.34 9.87 5.86
C PRO A 200 -3.01 10.29 6.51
N TRP A 201 -2.65 11.56 6.41
CA TRP A 201 -1.46 12.09 7.09
C TRP A 201 -1.85 12.55 8.49
N SER A 202 -1.29 11.88 9.51
CA SER A 202 -1.60 12.07 10.95
C SER A 202 -1.57 13.53 11.44
N LYS A 203 -0.83 14.41 10.73
CA LYS A 203 -0.70 15.84 11.05
C LYS A 203 -1.45 16.81 10.12
N SER A 204 -2.00 16.37 8.98
CA SER A 204 -2.52 17.29 7.94
C SER A 204 -3.81 16.87 7.23
N GLY A 205 -4.40 15.71 7.56
CA GLY A 205 -5.70 15.29 7.03
C GLY A 205 -5.62 14.54 5.68
N TRP A 206 -6.56 14.81 4.78
CA TRP A 206 -6.70 14.10 3.49
C TRP A 206 -5.97 14.78 2.34
N TRP A 207 -5.35 13.98 1.47
CA TRP A 207 -4.58 14.42 0.30
C TRP A 207 -5.02 13.67 -0.97
N ALA A 208 -4.87 14.31 -2.13
CA ALA A 208 -4.99 13.64 -3.42
C ALA A 208 -3.70 12.88 -3.69
N ASP A 209 -3.63 11.66 -3.15
CA ASP A 209 -2.47 10.79 -3.22
C ASP A 209 -2.97 9.39 -3.60
N HIS A 210 -2.43 8.85 -4.70
CA HIS A 210 -2.75 7.50 -5.14
C HIS A 210 -1.89 6.46 -4.41
N ASP A 211 -0.63 6.80 -4.12
CA ASP A 211 0.43 5.84 -3.83
C ASP A 211 0.96 5.94 -2.37
N GLY A 212 0.55 6.97 -1.61
CA GLY A 212 0.81 7.07 -0.17
C GLY A 212 2.28 7.21 0.23
N THR A 213 3.13 7.69 -0.68
CA THR A 213 4.58 7.88 -0.48
C THR A 213 4.93 9.34 -0.16
N ASP A 214 6.11 9.58 0.40
CA ASP A 214 6.62 10.94 0.72
C ASP A 214 6.69 11.88 -0.49
N THR A 215 6.60 11.37 -1.72
CA THR A 215 6.72 12.13 -2.97
C THR A 215 5.49 12.06 -3.88
N SER A 216 4.48 11.24 -3.55
CA SER A 216 3.27 11.05 -4.39
C SER A 216 2.11 11.96 -3.99
N ALA A 217 2.17 12.57 -2.81
CA ALA A 217 1.15 13.48 -2.31
C ALA A 217 0.99 14.69 -3.25
N GLY A 218 -0.18 14.79 -3.89
CA GLY A 218 -0.59 15.95 -4.67
C GLY A 218 -1.06 17.11 -3.78
N GLY A 219 -2.13 17.79 -4.18
CA GLY A 219 -2.77 18.80 -3.32
C GLY A 219 -3.54 18.17 -2.15
N THR A 220 -3.75 18.95 -1.09
CA THR A 220 -4.69 18.55 -0.03
C THR A 220 -6.11 18.39 -0.59
N ALA A 221 -6.94 17.55 0.03
CA ALA A 221 -8.34 17.40 -0.36
C ALA A 221 -9.07 18.76 -0.35
N ARG A 222 -8.74 19.64 0.59
CA ARG A 222 -9.31 20.99 0.66
C ARG A 222 -8.95 21.83 -0.56
N GLU A 223 -7.70 21.80 -1.01
CA GLU A 223 -7.26 22.52 -2.20
C GLU A 223 -7.93 21.99 -3.46
N VAL A 224 -7.99 20.67 -3.63
CA VAL A 224 -8.64 20.04 -4.78
C VAL A 224 -10.13 20.37 -4.81
N LEU A 225 -10.83 20.26 -3.67
CA LEU A 225 -12.27 20.56 -3.60
C LEU A 225 -12.55 22.04 -3.83
N ARG A 226 -11.68 22.95 -3.37
CA ARG A 226 -11.78 24.38 -3.68
C ARG A 226 -11.61 24.64 -5.18
N ALA A 227 -10.61 24.02 -5.81
CA ALA A 227 -10.40 24.13 -7.25
C ALA A 227 -11.63 23.64 -8.04
N VAL A 228 -12.23 22.51 -7.64
CA VAL A 228 -13.49 22.02 -8.21
C VAL A 228 -14.63 23.03 -8.03
N ALA A 229 -14.80 23.56 -6.82
CA ALA A 229 -15.84 24.53 -6.53
C ALA A 229 -15.67 25.82 -7.34
N ASP A 230 -14.44 26.27 -7.56
CA ASP A 230 -14.14 27.45 -8.37
C ASP A 230 -14.42 27.22 -9.86
N GLN A 231 -14.10 26.02 -10.39
CA GLN A 231 -14.49 25.65 -11.76
C GLN A 231 -16.01 25.63 -11.92
N ARG A 232 -16.73 25.12 -10.91
CA ARG A 232 -18.20 25.13 -10.89
C ARG A 232 -18.75 26.56 -10.92
N ARG A 233 -18.22 27.46 -10.08
CA ARG A 233 -18.60 28.89 -10.07
C ARG A 233 -18.28 29.59 -11.40
N ALA A 234 -17.20 29.18 -12.06
CA ALA A 234 -16.82 29.64 -13.39
C ALA A 234 -17.70 29.07 -14.52
N GLY A 235 -18.77 28.33 -14.20
CA GLY A 235 -19.73 27.80 -15.17
C GLY A 235 -19.34 26.48 -15.80
N LYS A 236 -18.29 25.80 -15.33
CA LYS A 236 -17.98 24.44 -15.80
C LYS A 236 -19.04 23.44 -15.33
N PRO A 237 -19.38 22.44 -16.16
CA PRO A 237 -20.47 21.50 -15.86
C PRO A 237 -20.01 20.36 -14.93
N VAL A 238 -19.33 20.69 -13.83
CA VAL A 238 -18.94 19.69 -12.82
C VAL A 238 -20.16 19.36 -11.95
N THR A 239 -20.58 18.10 -11.93
CA THR A 239 -21.81 17.67 -11.25
C THR A 239 -21.52 16.95 -9.94
N PHE A 240 -20.46 16.16 -9.88
CA PHE A 240 -20.04 15.47 -8.66
C PHE A 240 -18.53 15.22 -8.63
N VAL A 241 -18.02 14.90 -7.44
CA VAL A 241 -16.67 14.36 -7.22
C VAL A 241 -16.78 12.91 -6.75
N TRP A 242 -16.03 12.03 -7.39
CA TRP A 242 -15.88 10.63 -6.98
C TRP A 242 -14.64 10.49 -6.10
N PHE A 243 -14.83 10.21 -4.82
CA PHE A 243 -13.77 9.89 -3.89
C PHE A 243 -13.47 8.39 -3.97
N ASP A 244 -12.38 8.05 -4.67
CA ASP A 244 -11.74 6.74 -4.53
C ASP A 244 -10.98 6.71 -3.20
N ILE A 245 -11.67 6.32 -2.13
CA ILE A 245 -11.13 6.30 -0.77
C ILE A 245 -10.29 5.03 -0.64
N LYS A 246 -9.04 5.13 -0.18
CA LYS A 246 -8.42 4.00 0.49
C LYS A 246 -8.08 4.28 1.95
N ASN A 247 -7.78 3.19 2.66
CA ASN A 247 -7.74 3.04 4.11
C ASN A 247 -8.74 3.93 4.84
N ALA A 248 -10.03 3.76 4.48
CA ALA A 248 -11.10 4.61 4.98
C ALA A 248 -11.21 4.63 6.52
N ASP A 249 -10.71 3.58 7.18
CA ASP A 249 -10.72 3.37 8.64
C ASP A 249 -9.40 3.72 9.35
N TRP A 250 -8.40 4.23 8.62
CA TRP A 250 -7.09 4.54 9.22
C TRP A 250 -7.21 5.51 10.41
N CYS A 251 -8.11 6.49 10.31
CA CYS A 251 -8.44 7.37 11.43
C CYS A 251 -9.84 7.10 11.93
N ASN A 252 -9.96 6.83 13.23
CA ASN A 252 -11.23 6.60 13.89
C ASN A 252 -12.04 7.91 13.98
N ALA A 253 -13.25 7.91 13.43
CA ALA A 253 -14.15 9.07 13.49
C ALA A 253 -14.72 9.34 14.89
N ASP A 254 -14.76 8.33 15.75
CA ASP A 254 -15.24 8.45 17.13
C ASP A 254 -14.14 8.91 18.12
N ASP A 255 -12.88 8.97 17.67
CA ASP A 255 -11.76 9.47 18.46
C ASP A 255 -11.49 10.96 18.16
N PRO A 256 -11.69 11.88 19.12
CA PRO A 256 -11.45 13.31 18.92
C PRO A 256 -10.01 13.66 18.50
N GLN A 257 -9.03 12.81 18.82
CA GLN A 257 -7.64 13.03 18.44
C GLN A 257 -7.40 12.73 16.95
N TRP A 258 -8.20 11.86 16.34
CA TRP A 258 -7.98 11.35 14.98
C TRP A 258 -9.11 11.72 14.01
N VAL A 259 -10.22 12.28 14.50
CA VAL A 259 -11.40 12.62 13.69
C VAL A 259 -11.05 13.47 12.45
N HIS A 260 -10.05 14.36 12.55
CA HIS A 260 -9.63 15.27 11.48
C HIS A 260 -9.11 14.57 10.22
N CYS A 261 -8.65 13.33 10.34
CA CYS A 261 -8.17 12.51 9.23
C CYS A 261 -9.10 11.33 8.92
N SER A 262 -10.26 11.24 9.57
CA SER A 262 -11.26 10.18 9.32
C SER A 262 -12.05 10.42 8.02
N VAL A 263 -12.71 9.37 7.52
CA VAL A 263 -13.62 9.48 6.35
C VAL A 263 -14.76 10.48 6.60
N THR A 264 -15.18 10.66 7.85
CA THR A 264 -16.25 11.62 8.20
C THR A 264 -15.78 13.06 8.04
N ALA A 265 -14.51 13.36 8.34
CA ALA A 265 -13.92 14.66 8.06
C ALA A 265 -13.80 14.93 6.56
N LEU A 266 -13.50 13.92 5.73
CA LEU A 266 -13.54 14.06 4.26
C LEU A 266 -14.96 14.39 3.77
N ARG A 267 -15.98 13.69 4.29
CA ARG A 267 -17.39 13.97 3.98
C ARG A 267 -17.78 15.39 4.39
N ASP A 268 -17.41 15.81 5.60
CA ASP A 268 -17.76 17.12 6.11
C ASP A 268 -17.05 18.24 5.32
N LEU A 269 -15.83 17.99 4.84
CA LEU A 269 -15.13 18.87 3.92
C LEU A 269 -15.84 18.97 2.55
N ALA A 270 -16.33 17.86 2.01
CA ALA A 270 -17.12 17.85 0.78
C ALA A 270 -18.45 18.61 0.98
N ARG A 271 -19.11 18.43 2.13
CA ARG A 271 -20.30 19.21 2.53
C ARG A 271 -20.02 20.70 2.58
N GLU A 272 -18.93 21.09 3.24
CA GLU A 272 -18.51 22.49 3.40
C GLU A 272 -18.24 23.17 2.04
N ILE A 273 -17.55 22.48 1.13
CA ILE A 273 -16.98 23.12 -0.07
C ILE A 273 -17.82 22.90 -1.33
N LEU A 274 -18.29 21.66 -1.57
CA LEU A 274 -18.93 21.28 -2.83
C LEU A 274 -20.43 21.57 -2.83
N GLN A 275 -21.13 21.28 -1.74
CA GLN A 275 -22.59 21.38 -1.70
C GLN A 275 -23.12 22.82 -1.92
N PRO A 276 -22.49 23.88 -1.37
CA PRO A 276 -22.94 25.26 -1.62
C PRO A 276 -22.88 25.69 -3.08
N VAL A 277 -22.07 25.03 -3.91
CA VAL A 277 -21.97 25.29 -5.36
C VAL A 277 -22.72 24.24 -6.20
N GLY A 278 -23.47 23.35 -5.54
CA GLY A 278 -24.28 22.32 -6.18
C GLY A 278 -23.46 21.19 -6.80
N VAL A 279 -22.25 20.93 -6.30
CA VAL A 279 -21.45 19.73 -6.65
C VAL A 279 -21.71 18.65 -5.61
N ARG A 280 -21.98 17.43 -6.08
CA ARG A 280 -22.32 16.28 -5.25
C ARG A 280 -21.10 15.40 -4.94
N ALA A 281 -21.24 14.45 -4.01
CA ALA A 281 -20.13 13.59 -3.58
C ALA A 281 -20.48 12.11 -3.65
N LEU A 282 -19.64 11.33 -4.34
CA LEU A 282 -19.72 9.88 -4.41
C LEU A 282 -18.56 9.25 -3.64
N TYR A 283 -18.85 8.45 -2.63
CA TYR A 283 -17.85 7.81 -1.78
C TYR A 283 -17.68 6.33 -2.18
N SER A 284 -16.48 5.95 -2.61
CA SER A 284 -16.19 4.62 -3.14
C SER A 284 -15.54 3.70 -2.12
N PHE A 285 -16.00 2.46 -2.07
CA PHE A 285 -15.40 1.37 -1.29
C PHE A 285 -15.28 0.11 -2.15
N TYR A 286 -14.32 -0.76 -1.84
CA TYR A 286 -14.06 -2.01 -2.57
C TYR A 286 -13.37 -3.03 -1.68
N GLY A 287 -13.34 -4.30 -2.11
CA GLY A 287 -12.58 -5.35 -1.43
C GLY A 287 -13.00 -5.53 0.03
N THR A 288 -12.07 -5.44 0.97
CA THR A 288 -12.36 -5.50 2.42
C THR A 288 -12.66 -4.13 3.04
N ASN A 289 -12.47 -3.03 2.31
CA ASN A 289 -12.61 -1.66 2.82
C ASN A 289 -14.05 -1.28 3.21
N TYR A 290 -15.05 -2.11 2.91
CA TYR A 290 -16.43 -1.90 3.37
C TYR A 290 -16.74 -2.57 4.72
N LYS A 291 -15.90 -3.51 5.20
CA LYS A 291 -16.20 -4.37 6.36
C LYS A 291 -16.00 -3.68 7.71
N TYR A 292 -15.55 -2.44 7.69
CA TYR A 292 -15.16 -1.68 8.85
C TYR A 292 -16.08 -0.46 9.05
N ASN A 293 -15.75 0.39 10.02
CA ASN A 293 -16.64 1.44 10.49
C ASN A 293 -16.87 2.54 9.45
N ALA A 294 -15.89 2.82 8.59
CA ALA A 294 -15.93 3.92 7.63
C ALA A 294 -17.08 3.84 6.63
N TYR A 295 -17.32 2.66 6.08
CA TYR A 295 -18.47 2.43 5.21
C TYR A 295 -19.77 2.73 5.95
N SER A 296 -19.91 2.22 7.17
CA SER A 296 -21.10 2.43 8.01
C SER A 296 -21.28 3.91 8.40
N TRP A 297 -20.21 4.62 8.77
CA TRP A 297 -20.25 6.04 9.11
C TRP A 297 -20.72 6.90 7.92
N ILE A 298 -20.34 6.53 6.70
CA ILE A 298 -20.79 7.22 5.49
C ILE A 298 -22.20 6.80 5.10
N ALA A 299 -22.45 5.50 4.93
CA ALA A 299 -23.73 4.96 4.45
C ALA A 299 -24.92 5.34 5.34
N ASN A 300 -24.72 5.39 6.67
CA ASN A 300 -25.77 5.74 7.63
C ASN A 300 -26.01 7.26 7.75
N ASN A 301 -25.16 8.09 7.14
CA ASN A 301 -25.22 9.55 7.28
C ASN A 301 -25.03 10.22 5.92
N LEU A 302 -25.68 9.71 4.88
CA LEU A 302 -25.78 10.36 3.58
C LEU A 302 -26.87 11.42 3.61
N ASN A 303 -26.62 12.56 2.97
CA ASN A 303 -27.64 13.55 2.66
C ASN A 303 -28.06 13.50 1.19
N SER A 304 -28.94 14.42 0.77
CA SER A 304 -29.49 14.41 -0.59
C SER A 304 -28.47 14.62 -1.71
N ASN A 305 -27.27 15.11 -1.40
CA ASN A 305 -26.18 15.38 -2.34
C ASN A 305 -25.13 14.25 -2.40
N GLU A 306 -25.35 13.13 -1.72
CA GLU A 306 -24.32 12.12 -1.48
C GLU A 306 -24.78 10.71 -1.84
N ALA A 307 -23.87 9.87 -2.31
CA ALA A 307 -24.12 8.46 -2.60
C ALA A 307 -22.88 7.62 -2.28
N VAL A 308 -23.06 6.31 -2.25
CA VAL A 308 -21.98 5.33 -2.03
C VAL A 308 -21.82 4.47 -3.27
N ASN A 309 -20.57 4.26 -3.68
CA ASN A 309 -20.18 3.32 -4.69
C ASN A 309 -19.55 2.07 -4.07
N LEU A 310 -19.96 0.89 -4.54
CA LEU A 310 -19.22 -0.35 -4.32
C LEU A 310 -18.59 -0.81 -5.64
N ASP A 311 -17.26 -0.91 -5.65
CA ASP A 311 -16.50 -1.40 -6.81
C ASP A 311 -16.14 -2.87 -6.65
N GLY A 312 -16.46 -3.68 -7.66
CA GLY A 312 -16.07 -5.09 -7.71
C GLY A 312 -17.10 -5.98 -8.37
N ASN A 313 -17.04 -7.28 -8.05
CA ASN A 313 -17.95 -8.28 -8.59
C ASN A 313 -19.41 -8.02 -8.15
N LEU A 314 -20.38 -8.21 -9.05
CA LEU A 314 -21.77 -7.82 -8.84
C LEU A 314 -22.47 -8.57 -7.69
N PRO A 315 -22.44 -9.92 -7.60
CA PRO A 315 -22.96 -10.64 -6.45
C PRO A 315 -22.47 -10.10 -5.10
N TRP A 316 -21.18 -9.80 -5.02
CA TRP A 316 -20.59 -9.21 -3.81
C TRP A 316 -21.14 -7.81 -3.55
N ALA A 317 -21.18 -6.92 -4.55
CA ALA A 317 -21.67 -5.55 -4.37
C ALA A 317 -23.15 -5.54 -3.96
N GLN A 318 -23.98 -6.36 -4.60
CA GLN A 318 -25.41 -6.50 -4.26
C GLN A 318 -25.58 -6.99 -2.82
N GLN A 319 -24.88 -8.06 -2.45
CA GLN A 319 -24.95 -8.62 -1.10
C GLN A 319 -24.61 -7.58 -0.04
N ASN A 320 -23.59 -6.76 -0.27
CA ASN A 320 -23.15 -5.76 0.70
C ASN A 320 -24.06 -4.53 0.77
N PHE A 321 -24.60 -4.09 -0.36
CA PHE A 321 -25.65 -3.08 -0.34
C PHE A 321 -26.92 -3.56 0.36
N ASP A 322 -27.27 -4.84 0.20
CA ASP A 322 -28.46 -5.42 0.83
C ASP A 322 -28.26 -5.68 2.32
N SER A 323 -27.05 -6.00 2.76
CA SER A 323 -26.74 -6.27 4.17
C SER A 323 -26.52 -5.00 5.01
N SER A 324 -25.86 -3.99 4.44
CA SER A 324 -25.31 -2.86 5.22
C SER A 324 -25.36 -1.51 4.49
N GLY A 325 -25.76 -1.49 3.22
CA GLY A 325 -25.82 -0.27 2.44
C GLY A 325 -27.06 0.58 2.69
N PRO A 326 -27.13 1.78 2.08
CA PRO A 326 -28.29 2.65 2.22
C PRO A 326 -29.56 1.96 1.71
N GLY A 327 -30.65 2.02 2.48
CA GLY A 327 -31.95 1.45 2.09
C GLY A 327 -32.55 2.14 0.85
N ASP A 328 -32.25 3.42 0.66
CA ASP A 328 -32.61 4.16 -0.55
C ASP A 328 -31.69 3.75 -1.72
N LYS A 329 -32.27 3.05 -2.69
CA LYS A 329 -31.54 2.57 -3.88
C LYS A 329 -31.02 3.71 -4.74
N SER A 330 -31.57 4.92 -4.66
CA SER A 330 -31.00 6.05 -5.38
C SER A 330 -29.60 6.40 -4.85
N ARG A 331 -29.26 6.01 -3.62
CA ARG A 331 -27.94 6.25 -3.02
C ARG A 331 -26.90 5.17 -3.35
N ARG A 332 -27.29 4.15 -4.12
CA ARG A 332 -26.43 3.00 -4.46
C ARG A 332 -25.86 3.17 -5.86
N VAL A 333 -24.56 3.33 -5.96
CA VAL A 333 -23.82 3.32 -7.22
C VAL A 333 -23.00 2.04 -7.29
N TYR A 334 -22.93 1.45 -8.47
CA TYR A 334 -22.09 0.28 -8.73
C TYR A 334 -21.02 0.63 -9.75
N SER A 335 -19.82 0.12 -9.54
CA SER A 335 -18.79 0.18 -10.54
C SER A 335 -18.05 -1.14 -10.66
N TRP A 336 -17.51 -1.39 -11.85
CA TRP A 336 -16.47 -2.41 -11.98
C TRP A 336 -15.53 -2.06 -13.11
N GLY A 337 -14.24 -2.10 -12.83
CA GLY A 337 -13.21 -1.68 -13.76
C GLY A 337 -11.89 -2.41 -13.59
N ASN A 338 -10.91 -1.96 -14.35
CA ASN A 338 -9.51 -2.37 -14.29
C ASN A 338 -8.66 -1.21 -14.82
N ALA A 339 -7.46 -1.02 -14.25
CA ALA A 339 -6.52 0.01 -14.70
C ALA A 339 -6.24 -0.06 -16.21
N THR A 340 -6.28 -1.25 -16.79
CA THR A 340 -6.24 -1.48 -18.24
C THR A 340 -7.58 -2.07 -18.69
N ILE A 341 -8.42 -1.31 -19.40
CA ILE A 341 -9.79 -1.75 -19.70
C ILE A 341 -9.88 -3.10 -20.40
N LYS A 342 -8.92 -3.48 -21.24
CA LYS A 342 -8.93 -4.75 -21.99
C LYS A 342 -8.75 -5.99 -21.11
N ASP A 343 -8.10 -5.85 -19.95
CA ASP A 343 -7.68 -6.98 -19.12
C ASP A 343 -8.89 -7.57 -18.40
N GLY A 344 -9.34 -8.76 -18.79
CA GLY A 344 -10.55 -9.37 -18.24
C GLY A 344 -11.83 -8.58 -18.54
N PHE A 345 -11.87 -7.82 -19.64
CA PHE A 345 -13.07 -7.04 -19.99
C PHE A 345 -14.30 -7.95 -20.19
N ALA A 346 -14.12 -9.06 -20.89
CA ALA A 346 -15.18 -10.01 -21.22
C ALA A 346 -15.89 -10.54 -19.96
N ASP A 347 -15.13 -10.82 -18.89
CA ASP A 347 -15.67 -11.32 -17.62
C ASP A 347 -16.53 -10.28 -16.90
N ARG A 348 -16.22 -9.00 -17.10
CA ARG A 348 -16.94 -7.87 -16.49
C ARG A 348 -18.21 -7.49 -17.23
N VAL A 349 -18.30 -7.77 -18.54
CA VAL A 349 -19.46 -7.42 -19.39
C VAL A 349 -20.77 -7.90 -18.79
N ALA A 350 -20.84 -9.16 -18.37
CA ALA A 350 -22.08 -9.74 -17.83
C ALA A 350 -22.57 -9.01 -16.58
N ASN A 351 -21.64 -8.68 -15.67
CA ASN A 351 -21.95 -8.02 -14.41
C ASN A 351 -22.37 -6.56 -14.63
N LEU A 352 -21.64 -5.82 -15.46
CA LEU A 352 -22.01 -4.43 -15.79
C LEU A 352 -23.38 -4.35 -16.46
N LYS A 353 -23.66 -5.28 -17.39
CA LYS A 353 -24.94 -5.33 -18.12
C LYS A 353 -26.12 -5.73 -17.21
N GLU A 354 -25.91 -6.71 -16.33
CA GLU A 354 -26.91 -7.08 -15.32
C GLU A 354 -27.16 -5.90 -14.37
N ALA A 355 -26.11 -5.27 -13.83
CA ALA A 355 -26.25 -4.11 -12.95
C ALA A 355 -27.07 -2.98 -13.61
N ALA A 356 -26.75 -2.62 -14.85
CA ALA A 356 -27.40 -1.53 -15.58
C ALA A 356 -28.90 -1.79 -15.87
N SER A 357 -29.31 -3.05 -15.97
CA SER A 357 -30.71 -3.44 -16.21
C SER A 357 -31.49 -3.85 -14.96
N SER A 358 -30.81 -4.05 -13.83
CA SER A 358 -31.41 -4.62 -12.61
C SER A 358 -32.36 -3.69 -11.84
N GLY A 359 -32.22 -2.37 -12.01
CA GLY A 359 -32.90 -1.38 -11.16
C GLY A 359 -32.46 -1.41 -9.68
N LYS A 360 -31.35 -2.08 -9.35
CA LYS A 360 -30.80 -2.15 -7.98
C LYS A 360 -29.86 -0.99 -7.64
N PHE A 361 -29.38 -0.28 -8.65
CA PHE A 361 -28.43 0.82 -8.53
C PHE A 361 -28.99 2.05 -9.23
N ALA A 362 -28.70 3.22 -8.69
CA ALA A 362 -29.04 4.49 -9.31
C ALA A 362 -28.20 4.75 -10.56
N LYS A 363 -26.94 4.33 -10.51
CA LYS A 363 -25.96 4.47 -11.59
C LYS A 363 -24.98 3.32 -11.63
N VAL A 364 -24.51 3.02 -12.84
CA VAL A 364 -23.47 2.03 -13.12
C VAL A 364 -22.30 2.68 -13.86
N PHE A 365 -21.08 2.48 -13.36
CA PHE A 365 -19.86 3.02 -13.95
C PHE A 365 -18.86 1.93 -14.31
N SER A 366 -17.98 2.23 -15.27
CA SER A 366 -16.82 1.39 -15.62
C SER A 366 -15.54 2.24 -15.71
N TRP A 367 -14.39 1.60 -15.50
CA TRP A 367 -13.08 2.25 -15.53
C TRP A 367 -11.97 1.25 -15.91
N THR A 368 -10.76 1.66 -16.28
CA THR A 368 -10.35 2.97 -16.82
C THR A 368 -10.08 2.80 -18.32
N THR A 369 -10.70 3.63 -19.17
CA THR A 369 -10.42 3.63 -20.62
C THR A 369 -9.31 4.62 -20.94
N SER A 370 -8.40 4.27 -21.85
CA SER A 370 -7.32 5.15 -22.31
C SER A 370 -7.41 5.42 -23.81
N SER A 371 -6.41 6.13 -24.33
CA SER A 371 -6.33 6.49 -25.76
C SER A 371 -6.32 5.24 -26.63
N GLY A 372 -7.30 5.12 -27.54
CA GLY A 372 -7.39 4.00 -28.48
C GLY A 372 -8.33 2.87 -28.03
N ASP A 373 -9.00 3.02 -26.90
CA ASP A 373 -9.96 2.03 -26.37
C ASP A 373 -11.39 2.21 -26.92
N SER A 374 -11.55 2.89 -28.07
CA SER A 374 -12.86 3.28 -28.63
C SER A 374 -13.83 2.10 -28.79
N ALA A 375 -13.34 0.89 -29.07
CA ALA A 375 -14.19 -0.31 -29.18
C ALA A 375 -14.82 -0.71 -27.83
N TYR A 376 -14.04 -0.65 -26.73
CA TYR A 376 -14.52 -0.93 -25.38
C TYR A 376 -15.49 0.16 -24.91
N VAL A 377 -15.16 1.43 -25.17
CA VAL A 377 -16.04 2.57 -24.90
C VAL A 377 -17.38 2.40 -25.62
N LYS A 378 -17.36 2.05 -26.91
CA LYS A 378 -18.57 1.79 -27.69
C LYS A 378 -19.41 0.67 -27.09
N GLN A 379 -18.78 -0.41 -26.64
CA GLN A 379 -19.50 -1.52 -26.00
C GLN A 379 -20.11 -1.11 -24.65
N LEU A 380 -19.38 -0.32 -23.84
CA LEU A 380 -19.86 0.24 -22.57
C LEU A 380 -21.11 1.11 -22.76
N VAL A 381 -21.10 2.00 -23.75
CA VAL A 381 -22.22 2.92 -24.05
C VAL A 381 -23.39 2.17 -24.73
N ASP A 382 -23.14 1.49 -25.84
CA ASP A 382 -24.23 0.99 -26.69
C ASP A 382 -24.86 -0.31 -26.18
N SER A 383 -24.02 -1.24 -25.72
CA SER A 383 -24.42 -2.63 -25.46
C SER A 383 -24.64 -2.92 -23.98
N ILE A 384 -23.76 -2.39 -23.13
CA ILE A 384 -23.79 -2.59 -21.68
C ILE A 384 -24.64 -1.53 -21.00
N LYS A 385 -24.67 -0.32 -21.57
CA LYS A 385 -25.51 0.80 -21.13
C LYS A 385 -25.12 1.38 -19.77
N VAL A 386 -23.81 1.53 -19.52
CA VAL A 386 -23.31 2.21 -18.31
C VAL A 386 -23.67 3.69 -18.31
N ASP A 387 -23.82 4.29 -17.13
CA ASP A 387 -24.11 5.71 -16.95
C ASP A 387 -22.87 6.60 -17.00
N GLY A 388 -21.68 6.04 -16.76
CA GLY A 388 -20.44 6.79 -16.84
C GLY A 388 -19.18 5.96 -16.96
N ILE A 389 -18.11 6.62 -17.39
CA ILE A 389 -16.81 6.01 -17.72
C ILE A 389 -15.71 6.89 -17.14
N ILE A 390 -14.79 6.30 -16.36
CA ILE A 390 -13.53 6.96 -15.99
C ILE A 390 -12.53 6.73 -17.14
N TYR A 391 -11.87 7.80 -17.59
CA TYR A 391 -10.96 7.75 -18.75
C TYR A 391 -9.64 8.50 -18.48
N GLY A 392 -8.50 8.01 -18.95
CA GLY A 392 -7.23 8.72 -18.80
C GLY A 392 -6.04 7.79 -18.72
N TYR A 393 -5.10 8.12 -17.84
CA TYR A 393 -3.97 7.25 -17.51
C TYR A 393 -4.39 6.16 -16.53
N SER A 394 -3.75 5.01 -16.62
CA SER A 394 -3.94 3.89 -15.70
C SER A 394 -3.17 4.02 -14.38
N GLY A 395 -2.13 4.87 -14.34
CA GLY A 395 -1.25 5.04 -13.18
C GLY A 395 -0.50 6.38 -13.17
N ALA A 396 -1.12 7.44 -13.70
CA ALA A 396 -0.54 8.78 -13.68
C ALA A 396 -1.62 9.85 -13.47
N ASN A 397 -1.20 11.02 -13.00
CA ASN A 397 -2.08 12.16 -12.80
C ASN A 397 -2.67 12.66 -14.12
N TYR A 398 -3.92 13.11 -14.09
CA TYR A 398 -4.53 13.75 -15.25
C TYR A 398 -3.76 15.02 -15.62
N ASP A 399 -3.55 15.18 -16.92
CA ASP A 399 -2.99 16.38 -17.51
C ASP A 399 -3.80 16.78 -18.76
N ASN A 400 -3.36 17.82 -19.46
CA ASN A 400 -3.93 18.19 -20.76
C ASN A 400 -3.19 17.52 -21.93
N GLY A 401 -2.61 16.35 -21.70
CA GLY A 401 -1.82 15.59 -22.66
C GLY A 401 -2.68 14.85 -23.69
N ALA A 402 -2.02 14.38 -24.75
CA ALA A 402 -2.68 13.76 -25.90
C ALA A 402 -3.48 12.49 -25.52
N ILE A 403 -3.03 11.73 -24.52
CA ILE A 403 -3.69 10.51 -24.07
C ILE A 403 -5.05 10.85 -23.44
N VAL A 404 -5.09 11.78 -22.49
CA VAL A 404 -6.33 12.22 -21.82
C VAL A 404 -7.30 12.83 -22.82
N GLN A 405 -6.80 13.68 -23.73
CA GLN A 405 -7.64 14.30 -24.77
C GLN A 405 -8.23 13.26 -25.73
N THR A 406 -7.45 12.25 -26.13
CA THR A 406 -7.91 11.19 -27.04
C THR A 406 -8.92 10.28 -26.34
N ALA A 407 -8.67 9.88 -25.10
CA ALA A 407 -9.61 9.09 -24.31
C ALA A 407 -10.95 9.82 -24.09
N LEU A 408 -10.92 11.14 -23.80
CA LEU A 408 -12.14 11.95 -23.77
C LEU A 408 -12.85 11.98 -25.13
N LYS A 409 -12.10 12.09 -26.22
CA LYS A 409 -12.65 12.07 -27.58
C LYS A 409 -13.32 10.73 -27.90
N ASP A 410 -12.75 9.62 -27.45
CA ASP A 410 -13.35 8.29 -27.62
C ASP A 410 -14.71 8.20 -26.90
N VAL A 411 -14.78 8.65 -25.65
CA VAL A 411 -16.04 8.72 -24.86
C VAL A 411 -17.07 9.62 -25.53
N THR A 412 -16.70 10.84 -25.88
CA THR A 412 -17.64 11.82 -26.47
C THR A 412 -18.12 11.39 -27.85
N ASN A 413 -17.26 10.77 -28.67
CA ASN A 413 -17.67 10.20 -29.97
C ASN A 413 -18.68 9.06 -29.80
N ALA A 414 -18.47 8.16 -28.83
CA ALA A 414 -19.39 7.06 -28.57
C ALA A 414 -20.76 7.59 -28.10
N VAL A 415 -20.78 8.56 -27.18
CA VAL A 415 -22.02 9.21 -26.73
C VAL A 415 -22.74 9.90 -27.88
N ASN A 416 -22.02 10.62 -28.75
CA ASN A 416 -22.60 11.28 -29.92
C ASN A 416 -23.14 10.27 -30.95
N ALA A 417 -22.45 9.15 -31.16
CA ALA A 417 -22.91 8.07 -32.03
C ALA A 417 -24.18 7.39 -31.49
N ALA A 418 -24.35 7.35 -30.17
CA ALA A 418 -25.54 6.88 -29.47
C ALA A 418 -26.59 7.99 -29.25
N SER A 419 -26.52 9.10 -30.00
CA SER A 419 -27.44 10.23 -29.87
C SER A 419 -28.90 9.79 -29.98
N GLY A 420 -29.72 10.25 -29.02
CA GLY A 420 -31.11 9.81 -28.84
C GLY A 420 -31.30 8.75 -27.75
N GLN A 421 -30.22 8.11 -27.29
CA GLN A 421 -30.22 7.25 -26.10
C GLN A 421 -29.33 7.81 -24.98
N TYR A 422 -28.23 8.48 -25.35
CA TYR A 422 -27.28 9.07 -24.41
C TYR A 422 -27.00 10.54 -24.74
N TYR A 423 -26.55 11.26 -23.72
CA TYR A 423 -25.98 12.59 -23.81
C TYR A 423 -24.98 12.78 -22.66
N LEU A 424 -24.06 13.73 -22.81
CA LEU A 424 -23.16 14.10 -21.72
C LEU A 424 -23.95 14.81 -20.62
N ALA A 425 -23.85 14.31 -19.40
CA ALA A 425 -24.53 14.89 -18.25
C ALA A 425 -24.19 16.39 -18.09
N THR A 426 -25.22 17.14 -17.74
CA THR A 426 -25.18 18.58 -17.51
C THR A 426 -25.47 18.87 -16.04
N THR A 427 -25.45 20.14 -15.69
CA THR A 427 -25.69 20.58 -14.32
C THR A 427 -27.15 20.50 -13.89
N GLY A 428 -28.07 20.25 -14.84
CA GLY A 428 -29.47 19.94 -14.55
C GLY A 428 -29.69 18.46 -14.20
N ASP A 429 -28.71 17.60 -14.50
CA ASP A 429 -28.82 16.17 -14.30
C ASP A 429 -28.41 15.80 -12.89
N THR A 430 -29.31 15.08 -12.22
CA THR A 430 -29.06 14.55 -10.90
C THR A 430 -28.34 13.20 -11.03
N PRO A 431 -27.11 13.05 -10.52
CA PRO A 431 -26.38 11.80 -10.63
C PRO A 431 -26.98 10.70 -9.74
N TRP A 432 -27.80 11.06 -8.73
CA TRP A 432 -28.59 10.15 -7.88
C TRP A 432 -29.72 10.82 -7.10
#